data_AF-A0A938QFP2-F1
#
_entry.id   AF-A0A938QFP2-F1
#
_cell.length_a   1.000
_cell.length_b   1.000
_cell.length_c   1.000
_cell.angle_alpha   90.00
_cell.angle_beta   90.00
_cell.angle_gamma   90.00
#
_symmetry.space_group_name_H-M   'P 1'
#
loop_
_entity.id
_entity.type
_entity.pdbx_description
1 polymer ?
#
loop_
_entity_poly.entity_id
_entity_poly.type
_entity_poly.pdbx_seq_one_letter_code
_entity_poly.pdbx_strand_id
1 'polypeptide(L)'
;MVGKKIGISSFGGATEWAVNLALKEWNIPRESVTLFANDAGTNRLLALATKAVDAAVVAPTESGEAVPREFLQKQRDQVKRFLQAYSEAVAVFKSNRERSIAVYEKRLKQLDKKVIDETYGYFAPQFFLPPRVPLDGARCTMELVAQRAATPGKTEPSTDKFVDNSIVDDLAGEGFFKSLPAAK
;
A
#
# COMPACT_ATOMS: atom_id res chain seq x y z
N MET A 1 -13.74 -11.84 21.26
CA MET A 1 -14.26 -11.56 19.90
C MET A 1 -15.42 -12.49 19.48
N VAL A 2 -15.70 -13.58 20.20
CA VAL A 2 -16.84 -14.47 19.89
C VAL A 2 -18.15 -13.68 19.75
N GLY A 3 -18.90 -13.95 18.68
CA GLY A 3 -20.18 -13.32 18.33
C GLY A 3 -20.07 -11.92 17.72
N LYS A 4 -18.86 -11.37 17.54
CA LYS A 4 -18.65 -10.00 17.08
C LYS A 4 -18.65 -9.87 15.56
N LYS A 5 -19.08 -8.70 15.07
CA LYS A 5 -19.02 -8.29 13.66
C LYS A 5 -17.78 -7.44 13.42
N ILE A 6 -16.90 -7.86 12.51
CA ILE A 6 -15.66 -7.16 12.20
C ILE A 6 -15.69 -6.65 10.76
N GLY A 7 -15.52 -5.34 10.58
CA GLY A 7 -15.38 -4.69 9.28
C GLY A 7 -14.00 -4.92 8.64
N ILE A 8 -13.99 -5.37 7.39
CA ILE A 8 -12.82 -5.56 6.54
C ILE A 8 -12.96 -4.76 5.25
N SER A 9 -11.87 -4.57 4.50
CA SER A 9 -11.92 -3.89 3.20
C SER A 9 -12.65 -4.75 2.16
N SER A 10 -12.22 -6.00 2.02
CA SER A 10 -12.71 -6.95 1.03
C SER A 10 -12.35 -8.36 1.45
N PHE A 11 -13.19 -9.32 1.09
CA PHE A 11 -12.81 -10.73 1.14
C PHE A 11 -11.66 -10.96 0.16
N GLY A 12 -10.72 -11.82 0.53
CA GLY A 12 -9.50 -12.01 -0.25
C GLY A 12 -8.43 -10.94 0.01
N GLY A 13 -8.71 -9.87 0.75
CA GLY A 13 -7.74 -8.79 1.02
C GLY A 13 -6.81 -9.05 2.22
N ALA A 14 -5.82 -8.16 2.38
CA ALA A 14 -4.88 -8.19 3.50
C ALA A 14 -5.57 -7.98 4.86
N THR A 15 -6.63 -7.17 4.91
CA THR A 15 -7.37 -6.90 6.15
C THR A 15 -8.13 -8.11 6.67
N GLU A 16 -8.70 -8.96 5.80
CA GLU A 16 -9.27 -10.24 6.22
C GLU A 16 -8.20 -11.16 6.79
N TRP A 17 -7.06 -11.25 6.11
CA TRP A 17 -5.97 -12.11 6.53
C TRP A 17 -5.43 -11.71 7.91
N ALA A 18 -5.26 -10.41 8.17
CA ALA A 18 -4.86 -9.89 9.47
C ALA A 18 -5.85 -10.27 10.58
N VAL A 19 -7.16 -10.19 10.31
CA VAL A 19 -8.18 -10.61 11.28
C VAL A 19 -8.10 -12.11 11.54
N ASN A 20 -7.99 -12.94 10.49
CA ASN A 20 -7.88 -14.38 10.64
C ASN A 20 -6.63 -14.79 11.43
N LEU A 21 -5.50 -14.13 11.19
CA LEU A 21 -4.26 -14.36 11.95
C LEU A 21 -4.44 -14.01 13.43
N ALA A 22 -5.04 -12.85 13.74
CA ALA A 22 -5.30 -12.46 15.13
C ALA A 22 -6.24 -13.44 15.84
N LEU A 23 -7.29 -13.93 15.17
CA LEU A 23 -8.19 -14.93 15.74
C LEU A 23 -7.47 -16.25 16.03
N LYS A 24 -6.56 -16.67 15.14
CA LYS A 24 -5.72 -17.86 15.34
C LYS A 24 -4.81 -17.71 16.57
N GLU A 25 -4.09 -16.60 16.70
CA GLU A 25 -3.21 -16.33 17.84
C GLU A 25 -3.98 -16.24 19.17
N TRP A 26 -5.24 -15.81 19.12
CA TRP A 26 -6.10 -15.73 20.30
C TRP A 26 -6.90 -17.00 20.58
N ASN A 27 -6.67 -18.09 19.83
CA ASN A 27 -7.43 -19.34 19.90
C ASN A 27 -8.95 -19.14 19.80
N ILE A 28 -9.39 -18.17 18.98
CA ILE A 28 -10.81 -17.90 18.73
C ILE A 28 -11.20 -18.57 17.40
N PRO A 29 -12.23 -19.45 17.38
CA PRO A 29 -12.70 -20.07 16.13
C PRO A 29 -13.15 -19.01 15.13
N ARG A 30 -12.74 -19.14 13.86
CA ARG A 30 -13.07 -18.17 12.81
C ARG A 30 -14.57 -18.05 12.58
N GLU A 31 -15.29 -19.15 12.72
CA GLU A 31 -16.74 -19.29 12.55
C GLU A 31 -17.51 -18.56 13.65
N SER A 32 -16.86 -18.31 14.80
CA SER A 32 -17.45 -17.58 15.91
C SER A 32 -17.50 -16.07 15.68
N VAL A 33 -16.99 -15.57 14.55
CA VAL A 33 -16.93 -14.14 14.21
C VAL A 33 -17.54 -13.91 12.83
N THR A 34 -18.30 -12.82 12.69
CA THR A 34 -18.86 -12.40 11.40
C THR A 34 -17.97 -11.34 10.75
N LEU A 35 -17.52 -11.56 9.51
CA LEU A 35 -16.81 -10.53 8.75
C LEU A 35 -17.77 -9.76 7.84
N PHE A 36 -17.59 -8.45 7.78
CA PHE A 36 -18.41 -7.56 6.97
C PHE A 36 -17.50 -6.75 6.04
N ALA A 37 -17.69 -6.87 4.72
CA ALA A 37 -16.92 -6.12 3.73
C ALA A 37 -17.58 -4.77 3.48
N ASN A 38 -16.90 -3.69 3.86
CA ASN A 38 -17.45 -2.32 3.84
C ASN A 38 -16.69 -1.37 2.90
N ASP A 39 -15.70 -1.89 2.18
CA ASP A 39 -14.80 -1.08 1.35
C ASP A 39 -14.17 0.07 2.16
N ALA A 40 -13.80 1.20 1.54
CA ALA A 40 -13.00 2.33 2.03
C ALA A 40 -13.14 2.69 3.52
N GLY A 41 -12.05 3.22 4.09
CA GLY A 41 -11.93 3.54 5.53
C GLY A 41 -13.09 4.36 6.11
N THR A 42 -13.66 5.31 5.36
CA THR A 42 -14.79 6.15 5.81
C THR A 42 -16.07 5.34 6.06
N ASN A 43 -16.36 4.34 5.22
CA ASN A 43 -17.54 3.48 5.40
C ASN A 43 -17.38 2.58 6.63
N ARG A 44 -16.15 2.14 6.93
CA ARG A 44 -15.84 1.37 8.14
C ARG A 44 -15.98 2.20 9.40
N LEU A 45 -15.54 3.47 9.39
CA LEU A 45 -15.75 4.40 10.50
C LEU A 45 -17.23 4.69 10.73
N LEU A 46 -18.01 4.88 9.66
CA LEU A 46 -19.46 5.05 9.77
C LEU A 46 -20.13 3.79 10.34
N ALA A 47 -19.74 2.60 9.86
CA ALA A 47 -20.27 1.34 10.36
C ALA A 47 -19.96 1.11 11.85
N LEU A 48 -18.81 1.58 12.34
CA LEU A 48 -18.49 1.61 13.77
C LEU A 48 -19.41 2.59 14.51
N ALA A 49 -19.56 3.81 13.99
CA ALA A 49 -20.38 4.85 14.63
C ALA A 49 -21.86 4.46 14.74
N THR A 50 -22.40 3.77 13.74
CA THR A 50 -23.79 3.26 13.75
C THR A 50 -23.95 1.92 14.46
N LYS A 51 -22.86 1.34 15.00
CA LYS A 51 -22.82 0.00 15.60
C LYS A 51 -23.24 -1.12 14.63
N ALA A 52 -23.12 -0.89 13.31
CA ALA A 52 -23.31 -1.93 12.31
C ALA A 52 -22.21 -3.00 12.38
N VAL A 53 -21.01 -2.61 12.83
CA VAL A 53 -19.92 -3.52 13.20
C VAL A 53 -19.43 -3.21 14.62
N ASP A 54 -18.92 -4.22 15.33
CA ASP A 54 -18.34 -4.08 16.66
C ASP A 54 -16.86 -3.66 16.62
N ALA A 55 -16.16 -3.95 15.53
CA ALA A 55 -14.76 -3.60 15.30
C ALA A 55 -14.50 -3.43 13.80
N ALA A 56 -13.43 -2.74 13.40
CA ALA A 56 -13.01 -2.67 12.00
C ALA A 56 -11.49 -2.53 11.87
N VAL A 57 -10.91 -3.15 10.84
CA VAL A 57 -9.50 -2.94 10.50
C VAL A 57 -9.33 -1.59 9.81
N VAL A 58 -8.50 -0.73 10.38
CA VAL A 58 -8.10 0.54 9.80
C VAL A 58 -6.61 0.44 9.48
N ALA A 59 -6.31 -0.01 8.26
CA ALA A 59 -4.95 -0.03 7.74
C ALA A 59 -4.71 1.20 6.85
N PRO A 60 -3.52 1.83 6.91
CA PRO A 60 -3.11 2.79 5.90
C PRO A 60 -3.07 2.10 4.53
N THR A 61 -3.30 2.87 3.46
CA THR A 61 -3.20 2.34 2.09
C THR A 61 -1.76 1.94 1.80
N GLU A 62 -1.57 0.69 1.39
CA GLU A 62 -0.29 0.23 0.86
C GLU A 62 -0.06 0.85 -0.53
N SER A 63 1.15 1.35 -0.78
CA SER A 63 1.56 1.86 -2.08
C SER A 63 2.53 0.87 -2.73
N GLY A 64 2.16 0.36 -3.90
CA GLY A 64 3.03 -0.40 -4.79
C GLY A 64 2.51 -0.34 -6.21
N GLU A 65 3.40 -0.13 -7.17
CA GLU A 65 3.07 -0.07 -8.58
C GLU A 65 3.34 -1.42 -9.25
N ALA A 66 2.34 -1.94 -9.97
CA ALA A 66 2.47 -3.19 -10.70
C ALA A 66 1.96 -3.01 -12.13
N VAL A 67 2.69 -3.62 -13.08
CA VAL A 67 2.27 -3.70 -14.49
C VAL A 67 2.44 -5.13 -14.98
N PRO A 68 1.65 -5.58 -15.97
CA PRO A 68 1.89 -6.86 -16.61
C PRO A 68 3.29 -6.93 -17.21
N ARG A 69 3.99 -8.05 -17.01
CA ARG A 69 5.36 -8.24 -17.55
C ARG A 69 5.41 -8.05 -19.06
N GLU A 70 4.40 -8.55 -19.79
CA GLU A 70 4.29 -8.37 -21.23
C GLU A 70 4.14 -6.91 -21.64
N PHE A 71 3.40 -6.11 -20.85
CA PHE A 71 3.24 -4.68 -21.09
C PHE A 71 4.58 -3.94 -20.90
N LEU A 72 5.32 -4.27 -19.84
CA LEU A 72 6.67 -3.73 -19.62
C LEU A 72 7.62 -4.07 -20.77
N GLN A 73 7.56 -5.29 -21.30
CA GLN A 73 8.41 -5.71 -22.42
C GLN A 73 8.05 -5.00 -23.73
N LYS A 74 6.75 -4.85 -24.03
CA LYS A 74 6.29 -4.23 -25.29
C LYS A 74 6.30 -2.71 -25.26
N GLN A 75 6.08 -2.11 -24.10
CA GLN A 75 5.90 -0.66 -23.93
C GLN A 75 6.86 -0.10 -22.88
N ARG A 76 8.12 -0.57 -22.90
CA ARG A 76 9.16 -0.19 -21.94
C ARG A 76 9.28 1.32 -21.77
N ASP A 77 9.31 2.06 -22.88
CA ASP A 77 9.42 3.53 -22.87
C ASP A 77 8.21 4.20 -22.21
N GLN A 78 7.01 3.64 -22.38
CA GLN A 78 5.81 4.18 -21.73
C GLN A 78 5.85 3.96 -20.22
N VAL A 79 6.27 2.77 -19.77
CA VAL A 79 6.46 2.48 -18.33
C VAL A 79 7.56 3.36 -17.74
N LYS A 80 8.66 3.56 -18.48
CA LYS A 80 9.74 4.46 -18.09
C LYS A 80 9.27 5.90 -17.92
N ARG A 81 8.51 6.43 -18.89
CA ARG A 81 7.91 7.78 -18.80
C ARG A 81 6.94 7.90 -17.63
N PHE A 82 6.16 6.86 -17.34
CA PHE A 82 5.31 6.82 -16.16
C PHE A 82 6.14 6.90 -14.87
N LEU A 83 7.20 6.08 -14.74
CA LEU A 83 8.07 6.10 -13.56
C LEU A 83 8.84 7.42 -13.42
N GLN A 84 9.23 8.07 -14.52
CA GLN A 84 9.79 9.42 -14.50
C GLN A 84 8.79 10.44 -13.94
N ALA A 85 7.57 10.49 -14.49
CA ALA A 85 6.53 11.41 -14.02
C ALA A 85 6.15 11.17 -12.55
N TYR A 86 6.06 9.89 -12.15
CA TYR A 86 5.85 9.52 -10.74
C TYR A 86 7.00 10.02 -9.85
N SER A 87 8.24 9.80 -10.25
CA SER A 87 9.42 10.21 -9.49
C SER A 87 9.55 11.73 -9.39
N GLU A 88 9.22 12.47 -10.44
CA GLU A 88 9.11 13.93 -10.42
C GLU A 88 8.02 14.39 -9.44
N ALA A 89 6.85 13.74 -9.46
CA ALA A 89 5.78 14.05 -8.53
C ALA A 89 6.20 13.80 -7.07
N VAL A 90 6.88 12.69 -6.79
CA VAL A 90 7.46 12.39 -5.47
C VAL A 90 8.53 13.42 -5.08
N ALA A 91 9.41 13.82 -6.00
CA ALA A 91 10.43 14.83 -5.74
C ALA A 91 9.80 16.19 -5.39
N VAL A 92 8.78 16.63 -6.14
CA VAL A 92 8.01 17.83 -5.81
C VAL A 92 7.28 17.69 -4.48
N PHE A 93 6.69 16.53 -4.22
CA PHE A 93 5.98 16.25 -2.97
C PHE A 93 6.87 16.43 -1.74
N LYS A 94 8.11 15.93 -1.83
CA LYS A 94 9.09 15.97 -0.74
C LYS A 94 9.85 17.30 -0.64
N SER A 95 10.06 18.01 -1.75
CA SER A 95 10.80 19.27 -1.78
C SER A 95 9.94 20.52 -1.61
N ASN A 96 8.63 20.42 -1.85
CA ASN A 96 7.69 21.54 -1.76
C ASN A 96 6.47 21.16 -0.92
N ARG A 97 6.62 21.34 0.40
CA ARG A 97 5.58 21.07 1.38
C ARG A 97 4.31 21.88 1.12
N GLU A 98 4.44 23.18 0.84
CA GLU A 98 3.30 24.08 0.62
C GLU A 98 2.44 23.62 -0.56
N ARG A 99 3.08 23.32 -1.70
CA ARG A 99 2.37 22.81 -2.89
C ARG A 99 1.70 21.47 -2.61
N SER A 100 2.33 20.63 -1.79
CA SER A 100 1.79 19.31 -1.41
C SER A 100 0.57 19.41 -0.51
N ILE A 101 0.62 20.29 0.50
CA ILE A 101 -0.53 20.62 1.36
C ILE A 101 -1.70 21.14 0.51
N ALA A 102 -1.44 22.07 -0.42
CA ALA A 102 -2.50 22.62 -1.27
C ALA A 102 -3.17 21.53 -2.15
N VAL A 103 -2.41 20.53 -2.60
CA VAL A 103 -2.97 19.36 -3.30
C VAL A 103 -3.85 18.54 -2.36
N TYR A 104 -3.42 18.29 -1.12
CA TYR A 104 -4.23 17.57 -0.14
C TYR A 104 -5.53 18.31 0.20
N GLU A 105 -5.47 19.61 0.47
CA GLU A 105 -6.67 20.44 0.72
C GLU A 105 -7.66 20.31 -0.44
N LYS A 106 -7.18 20.42 -1.69
CA LYS A 106 -8.02 20.32 -2.89
C LYS A 106 -8.59 18.92 -3.13
N ARG A 107 -7.80 17.86 -2.88
CA ARG A 107 -8.15 16.48 -3.27
C ARG A 107 -8.87 15.72 -2.18
N LEU A 108 -8.43 15.85 -0.93
CA LEU A 108 -9.03 15.18 0.21
C LEU A 108 -10.27 15.90 0.74
N LYS A 109 -10.44 17.19 0.39
CA LYS A 109 -11.50 18.06 0.93
C LYS A 109 -11.52 18.09 2.46
N GLN A 110 -10.35 17.85 3.08
CA GLN A 110 -10.15 17.97 4.50
C GLN A 110 -9.94 19.46 4.83
N LEU A 111 -10.62 19.97 5.85
CA LEU A 111 -10.54 21.37 6.26
C LEU A 111 -9.70 21.57 7.53
N ASP A 112 -9.48 20.49 8.29
CA ASP A 112 -8.59 20.53 9.44
C ASP A 112 -7.12 20.47 8.98
N LYS A 113 -6.44 21.61 9.09
CA LYS A 113 -5.02 21.75 8.73
C LYS A 113 -4.11 20.83 9.53
N LYS A 114 -4.43 20.57 10.80
CA LYS A 114 -3.64 19.66 11.64
C LYS A 114 -3.69 18.24 11.08
N VAL A 115 -4.86 17.79 10.66
CA VAL A 115 -5.03 16.47 10.03
C VAL A 115 -4.23 16.38 8.73
N ILE A 116 -4.22 17.44 7.92
CA ILE A 116 -3.42 17.48 6.67
C ILE A 116 -1.92 17.46 6.97
N ASP A 117 -1.50 18.22 7.98
CA ASP A 117 -0.10 18.27 8.40
C ASP A 117 0.40 16.91 8.90
N GLU A 118 -0.39 16.24 9.75
CA GLU A 118 -0.12 14.89 10.24
C GLU A 118 -0.11 13.86 9.11
N THR A 119 -1.07 13.96 8.18
CA THR A 119 -1.15 13.10 7.00
C THR A 119 0.13 13.22 6.15
N TYR A 120 0.57 14.44 5.88
CA TYR A 120 1.82 14.65 5.16
C TYR A 120 3.02 14.08 5.92
N GLY A 121 3.12 14.35 7.22
CA GLY A 121 4.22 13.84 8.06
C GLY A 121 4.27 12.30 8.10
N TYR A 122 3.11 11.66 8.03
CA TYR A 122 3.00 10.20 7.98
C TYR A 122 3.43 9.61 6.63
N PHE A 123 2.99 10.20 5.51
CA PHE A 123 3.22 9.63 4.17
C PHE A 123 4.54 10.08 3.51
N ALA A 124 5.04 11.30 3.78
CA ALA A 124 6.27 11.80 3.15
C ALA A 124 7.51 10.90 3.32
N PRO A 125 7.74 10.27 4.49
CA PRO A 125 8.84 9.32 4.67
C PRO A 125 8.66 8.01 3.88
N GLN A 126 7.42 7.63 3.53
CA GLN A 126 7.11 6.34 2.92
C GLN A 126 7.37 6.31 1.41
N PHE A 127 7.37 7.47 0.75
CA PHE A 127 7.71 7.55 -0.67
C PHE A 127 9.23 7.50 -0.88
N PHE A 128 9.70 6.39 -1.45
CA PHE A 128 11.10 6.22 -1.84
C PHE A 128 11.42 6.97 -3.14
N LEU A 129 12.60 7.61 -3.17
CA LEU A 129 13.16 8.23 -4.37
C LEU A 129 14.66 7.94 -4.39
N PRO A 130 15.17 7.09 -5.31
CA PRO A 130 14.46 6.40 -6.38
C PRO A 130 13.38 5.41 -5.89
N PRO A 131 12.29 5.20 -6.66
CA PRO A 131 11.18 4.34 -6.26
C PRO A 131 11.52 2.86 -6.47
N ARG A 132 12.47 2.36 -5.66
CA ARG A 132 12.91 0.95 -5.69
C ARG A 132 12.03 0.10 -4.80
N VAL A 133 11.74 -1.10 -5.26
CA VAL A 133 11.15 -2.16 -4.41
C VAL A 133 12.29 -2.86 -3.65
N PRO A 134 12.35 -2.78 -2.31
CA PRO A 134 13.34 -3.50 -1.52
C PRO A 134 13.06 -5.01 -1.58
N LEU A 135 14.09 -5.81 -1.90
CA LEU A 135 13.96 -7.26 -2.02
C LEU A 135 13.54 -7.92 -0.70
N ASP A 136 14.02 -7.41 0.43
CA ASP A 136 13.71 -7.94 1.76
C ASP A 136 12.20 -7.77 2.07
N GLY A 137 11.63 -6.62 1.71
CA GLY A 137 10.20 -6.37 1.83
C GLY A 137 9.38 -7.28 0.90
N ALA A 138 9.84 -7.46 -0.34
CA ALA A 138 9.19 -8.38 -1.27
C ALA A 138 9.23 -9.84 -0.77
N ARG A 139 10.34 -10.30 -0.19
CA ARG A 139 10.44 -11.63 0.42
C ARG A 139 9.45 -11.79 1.56
N CYS A 140 9.39 -10.84 2.49
CA CYS A 140 8.41 -10.85 3.58
C CYS A 140 6.97 -10.98 3.06
N THR A 141 6.61 -10.23 2.02
CA THR A 141 5.28 -10.35 1.39
C THR A 141 5.05 -11.72 0.76
N MET A 142 6.06 -12.30 0.10
CA MET A 142 5.95 -13.64 -0.49
C MET A 142 5.78 -14.73 0.57
N GLU A 143 6.48 -14.63 1.70
CA GLU A 143 6.32 -15.54 2.84
C GLU A 143 4.89 -15.47 3.37
N LEU A 144 4.33 -14.25 3.48
CA LEU A 144 2.94 -14.00 3.86
C LEU A 144 1.95 -14.69 2.89
N VAL A 145 2.20 -14.55 1.59
CA VAL A 145 1.39 -15.18 0.53
C VAL A 145 1.49 -16.70 0.60
N ALA A 146 2.69 -17.25 0.85
CA ALA A 146 2.89 -18.68 1.00
C ALA A 146 2.16 -19.23 2.24
N GLN A 147 2.26 -18.54 3.37
CA GLN A 147 1.52 -18.86 4.59
C GLN A 147 0.00 -18.81 4.37
N ARG A 148 -0.47 -17.86 3.57
CA ARG A 148 -1.87 -17.75 3.20
C ARG A 148 -2.34 -18.86 2.27
N ALA A 149 -1.50 -19.22 1.31
CA ALA A 149 -1.81 -20.24 0.31
C ALA A 149 -1.74 -21.66 0.89
N ALA A 150 -1.08 -21.85 2.05
CA ALA A 150 -0.91 -23.07 2.84
C ALA A 150 -1.45 -24.33 2.15
N THR A 151 -0.81 -24.65 1.02
CA THR A 151 -0.94 -25.92 0.35
C THR A 151 0.35 -26.63 0.73
N PRO A 152 0.32 -27.65 1.61
CA PRO A 152 1.51 -28.39 1.98
C PRO A 152 2.29 -28.81 0.72
N GLY A 153 3.57 -28.44 0.63
CA GLY A 153 4.46 -28.86 -0.47
C GLY A 153 4.55 -27.95 -1.70
N LYS A 154 3.95 -26.75 -1.74
CA LYS A 154 4.21 -25.77 -2.80
C LYS A 154 5.41 -24.88 -2.48
N THR A 155 6.39 -24.86 -3.38
CA THR A 155 7.56 -23.99 -3.30
C THR A 155 7.15 -22.53 -3.39
N GLU A 156 7.79 -21.71 -2.56
CA GLU A 156 7.60 -20.26 -2.56
C GLU A 156 7.97 -19.70 -3.94
N PRO A 157 7.10 -18.88 -4.56
CA PRO A 157 7.43 -18.26 -5.83
C PRO A 157 8.65 -17.34 -5.64
N SER A 158 9.70 -17.52 -6.45
CA SER A 158 10.88 -16.64 -6.42
C SER A 158 10.47 -15.16 -6.54
N THR A 159 11.00 -14.32 -5.66
CA THR A 159 10.77 -12.87 -5.66
C THR A 159 11.13 -12.20 -6.99
N ASP A 160 12.10 -12.75 -7.72
CA ASP A 160 12.56 -12.24 -9.01
C ASP A 160 11.50 -12.37 -10.12
N LYS A 161 10.45 -13.17 -9.89
CA LYS A 161 9.29 -13.25 -10.79
C LYS A 161 8.35 -12.06 -10.64
N PHE A 162 8.37 -11.37 -9.49
CA PHE A 162 7.41 -10.32 -9.15
C PHE A 162 8.07 -8.94 -8.98
N VAL A 163 9.37 -8.90 -8.71
CA VAL A 163 10.13 -7.66 -8.60
C VAL A 163 10.95 -7.42 -9.86
N ASP A 164 10.75 -6.25 -10.48
CA ASP A 164 11.56 -5.76 -11.59
C ASP A 164 11.98 -4.32 -11.30
N ASN A 165 13.25 -4.12 -10.96
CA ASN A 165 13.84 -2.81 -10.74
C ASN A 165 14.58 -2.27 -11.99
N SER A 166 14.51 -2.95 -13.14
CA SER A 166 15.34 -2.63 -14.31
C SER A 166 15.11 -1.23 -14.85
N ILE A 167 13.86 -0.74 -14.85
CA ILE A 167 13.56 0.64 -15.28
C ILE A 167 14.16 1.67 -14.31
N VAL A 168 14.15 1.36 -13.02
CA VAL A 168 14.73 2.22 -12.00
C VAL A 168 16.26 2.22 -12.12
N ASP A 169 16.86 1.07 -12.44
CA ASP A 169 18.30 0.95 -12.73
C ASP A 169 18.71 1.77 -13.97
N ASP A 170 17.96 1.66 -15.08
CA ASP A 170 18.19 2.44 -16.30
C ASP A 170 18.16 3.96 -16.00
N LEU A 171 17.11 4.42 -15.31
CA LEU A 171 16.96 5.83 -14.94
C LEU A 171 18.08 6.32 -14.00
N ALA A 172 18.54 5.46 -13.10
CA ALA A 172 19.66 5.77 -12.22
C ALA A 172 20.99 5.89 -12.99
N GLY A 173 21.23 4.97 -13.93
CA GLY A 173 22.38 5.01 -14.83
C GLY A 173 22.41 6.25 -15.72
N GLU A 174 21.24 6.72 -16.15
CA GLU A 174 21.05 7.96 -16.92
C GLU A 174 21.20 9.23 -16.08
N GLY A 175 21.35 9.11 -14.76
CA GLY A 175 21.46 10.25 -13.85
C GLY A 175 20.16 11.00 -13.61
N PHE A 176 19.01 10.46 -14.03
CA PHE A 176 17.70 11.12 -13.90
C PHE A 176 17.37 11.48 -12.45
N PHE A 177 17.57 10.56 -11.51
CA PHE A 177 17.25 10.87 -10.10
C PHE A 177 18.15 11.95 -9.48
N LYS A 178 19.35 12.17 -10.03
CA LYS A 178 20.26 13.24 -9.58
C LYS A 178 19.86 14.61 -10.11
N SER A 179 19.07 14.67 -11.19
CA SER A 179 18.55 15.94 -11.73
C SER A 179 17.28 16.41 -11.03
N LEU A 180 16.64 15.55 -10.21
CA LEU A 180 15.43 15.89 -9.48
C LEU A 180 15.72 16.86 -8.32
N PRO A 181 14.75 17.72 -7.94
CA PRO A 181 14.89 18.60 -6.78
C PRO A 181 15.19 17.82 -5.50
N ALA A 182 16.17 18.29 -4.72
CA ALA A 182 16.45 17.73 -3.40
C ALA A 182 15.27 17.97 -2.45
N ALA A 183 14.96 16.97 -1.62
CA ALA A 183 14.04 17.14 -0.51
C ALA A 183 14.59 18.21 0.46
N LYS A 184 13.69 19.06 0.99
CA LYS A 184 14.03 20.12 1.95
C LYS A 184 13.73 19.68 3.37
#